data_AF-A0A8S3GFT8-F1
#
_entry.id   AF-A0A8S3GFT8-F1
#
_cell.length_a   1.000
_cell.length_b   1.000
_cell.length_c   1.000
_cell.angle_alpha   90.00
_cell.angle_beta   90.00
_cell.angle_gamma   90.00
#
_symmetry.space_group_name_H-M   'P 1'
#
loop_
_entity.id
_entity.type
_entity.pdbx_description
1 polymer ?
#
loop_
_entity_poly.entity_id
_entity_poly.type
_entity_poly.pdbx_seq_one_letter_code
_entity_poly.pdbx_strand_id
1 'polypeptide(L)'
;MKSSLPTAKDSVVVPEESPALPEGFFDDPQVDARMRKVEYVDKMEVAWDQFTREMKQEANVSEKLEAIDDNERDVEREIIETDELISRWQKIEQMHDIKDSRFKV
;
A
#
# COMPACT_ATOMS: atom_id res chain seq x y z
N MET A 1 12.48 14.32 -65.52
CA MET A 1 11.68 15.56 -65.48
C MET A 1 10.79 15.52 -64.25
N LYS A 2 10.71 16.65 -63.55
CA LYS A 2 10.10 16.87 -62.24
C LYS A 2 8.57 16.88 -62.33
N SER A 3 7.88 16.30 -61.34
CA SER A 3 6.54 16.72 -60.87
C SER A 3 6.12 15.76 -59.74
N SER A 4 6.49 16.05 -58.49
CA SER A 4 5.71 16.87 -57.54
C SER A 4 4.36 16.22 -57.22
N LEU A 5 4.33 15.42 -56.16
CA LEU A 5 3.09 14.99 -55.51
C LEU A 5 2.36 16.23 -54.94
N PRO A 6 1.03 16.33 -55.10
CA PRO A 6 0.26 17.46 -54.62
C PRO A 6 0.17 17.46 -53.08
N THR A 7 0.48 18.61 -52.50
CA THR A 7 0.26 18.93 -51.10
C THR A 7 -1.24 19.05 -50.85
N ALA A 8 -1.80 18.09 -50.11
CA ALA A 8 -3.16 18.15 -49.60
C ALA A 8 -3.24 19.21 -48.50
N LYS A 9 -3.55 20.45 -48.89
CA LYS A 9 -4.19 21.43 -48.01
C LYS A 9 -5.69 21.14 -48.04
N ASP A 10 -6.12 20.13 -47.31
CA ASP A 10 -7.54 19.95 -47.04
C ASP A 10 -7.96 21.00 -46.01
N SER A 11 -8.52 22.10 -46.50
CA SER A 11 -9.26 23.06 -45.69
C SER A 11 -10.50 22.37 -45.16
N VAL A 12 -10.43 21.90 -43.92
CA VAL A 12 -11.59 21.41 -43.17
C VAL A 12 -12.57 22.58 -43.03
N VAL A 13 -13.73 22.46 -43.67
CA VAL A 13 -14.86 23.36 -43.52
C VAL A 13 -15.41 23.15 -42.11
N VAL A 14 -15.10 24.08 -41.20
CA VAL A 14 -15.69 24.15 -39.86
C VAL A 14 -17.06 24.82 -39.98
N PRO A 15 -18.17 24.18 -39.54
CA PRO A 15 -19.48 24.84 -39.48
C PRO A 15 -19.45 26.09 -38.60
N GLU A 16 -19.93 27.22 -39.11
CA GLU A 16 -19.87 28.57 -38.52
C GLU A 16 -20.73 28.81 -37.26
N GLU A 17 -21.11 27.77 -36.52
CA GLU A 17 -21.72 27.91 -35.19
C GLU A 17 -21.12 26.95 -34.16
N SER A 18 -19.81 26.72 -34.25
CA SER A 18 -19.07 26.24 -33.07
C SER A 18 -18.67 27.46 -32.23
N PRO A 19 -19.01 27.53 -30.92
CA PRO A 19 -18.54 28.61 -30.08
C PRO A 19 -17.02 28.66 -30.19
N ALA A 20 -16.49 29.83 -30.58
CA ALA A 20 -15.05 30.01 -30.77
C ALA A 20 -14.30 29.42 -29.58
N LEU A 21 -13.44 28.45 -29.85
CA LEU A 21 -12.71 27.76 -28.79
C LEU A 21 -11.96 28.81 -27.97
N PRO A 22 -12.08 28.82 -26.63
CA PRO A 22 -11.34 29.76 -25.81
C PRO A 22 -9.84 29.66 -26.07
N GLU A 23 -9.20 30.82 -26.26
CA GLU A 23 -7.74 30.92 -26.39
C GLU A 23 -7.09 30.28 -25.14
N GLY A 24 -6.11 29.39 -25.35
CA GLY A 24 -5.50 28.60 -24.26
C GLY A 24 -6.14 27.22 -23.98
N PHE A 25 -7.15 26.79 -24.74
CA PHE A 25 -7.75 25.44 -24.57
C PHE A 25 -6.81 24.29 -25.01
N PHE A 26 -5.86 24.58 -25.90
CA PHE A 26 -4.89 23.61 -26.45
C PHE A 26 -3.43 24.09 -26.34
N ASP A 27 -3.13 25.01 -25.42
CA ASP A 27 -1.75 25.45 -25.19
C ASP A 27 -0.98 24.41 -24.35
N ASP A 28 0.35 24.40 -24.51
CA ASP A 28 1.23 23.52 -23.75
C ASP A 28 0.90 23.63 -22.24
N PRO A 29 0.62 22.52 -21.54
CA PRO A 29 0.15 22.54 -20.15
C PRO A 29 1.02 23.34 -19.17
N GLN A 30 2.32 23.41 -19.44
CA GLN A 30 3.28 24.22 -18.67
C GLN A 30 3.17 25.72 -18.97
N VAL A 31 2.82 26.09 -20.20
CA VAL A 31 2.58 27.49 -20.59
C VAL A 31 1.24 27.94 -20.02
N ASP A 32 0.22 27.09 -20.10
CA ASP A 32 -1.12 27.33 -19.57
C ASP A 32 -1.13 27.55 -18.05
N ALA A 33 -0.45 26.68 -17.29
CA ALA A 33 -0.29 26.83 -15.84
C ALA A 33 0.42 28.15 -15.48
N ARG A 34 1.49 28.50 -16.20
CA ARG A 34 2.22 29.77 -16.02
C ARG A 34 1.36 30.99 -16.32
N MET A 35 0.55 30.97 -17.37
CA MET A 35 -0.37 32.07 -17.70
C MET A 35 -1.45 32.25 -16.63
N ARG A 36 -1.92 31.15 -16.04
CA ARG A 36 -2.89 31.16 -14.93
C ARG A 36 -2.26 31.44 -13.56
N LYS A 37 -0.93 31.63 -13.48
CA LYS A 37 -0.14 31.73 -12.23
C LYS A 37 -0.35 30.55 -11.29
N VAL A 38 -0.63 29.38 -11.84
CA VAL A 38 -0.77 28.11 -11.12
C VAL A 38 0.51 27.28 -11.37
N GLU A 39 0.97 26.57 -10.35
CA GLU A 39 2.09 25.64 -10.50
C GLU A 39 1.71 24.49 -11.43
N TYR A 40 2.54 24.20 -12.43
CA TYR A 40 2.36 23.02 -13.26
C TYR A 40 2.71 21.80 -12.42
N VAL A 41 1.73 20.95 -12.16
CA VAL A 41 1.91 19.68 -11.48
C VAL A 41 1.77 18.57 -12.51
N ASP A 42 2.80 17.74 -12.66
CA ASP A 42 2.71 16.56 -13.51
C ASP A 42 1.74 15.56 -12.88
N LYS A 43 0.63 15.32 -13.57
CA LYS A 43 -0.41 14.37 -13.14
C LYS A 43 0.15 12.96 -13.02
N MET A 44 1.15 12.61 -13.84
CA MET A 44 1.79 11.30 -13.78
C MET A 44 2.63 11.14 -12.52
N GLU A 45 3.42 12.16 -12.17
CA GLU A 45 4.24 12.16 -10.95
C GLU A 45 3.36 12.07 -9.69
N VAL A 46 2.27 12.85 -9.63
CA VAL A 46 1.31 12.78 -8.52
C VAL A 46 0.67 11.39 -8.40
N ALA A 47 0.25 10.80 -9.52
CA ALA A 47 -0.32 9.45 -9.51
C ALA A 47 0.70 8.40 -9.07
N TRP A 48 1.96 8.56 -9.48
CA TRP A 48 3.05 7.66 -9.10
C TRP A 48 3.40 7.76 -7.61
N ASP A 49 3.42 8.97 -7.06
CA ASP A 49 3.64 9.22 -5.64
C ASP A 49 2.49 8.65 -4.79
N GLN A 50 1.25 8.85 -5.23
CA GLN A 50 0.07 8.27 -4.57
C GLN A 50 0.14 6.75 -4.55
N PHE A 51 0.41 6.12 -5.71
CA PHE A 51 0.57 4.68 -5.82
C PHE A 51 1.68 4.15 -4.92
N THR A 52 2.86 4.78 -4.97
CA THR A 52 4.00 4.37 -4.14
C THR A 52 3.70 4.48 -2.65
N ARG A 53 3.00 5.54 -2.25
CA ARG A 53 2.58 5.73 -0.86
C ARG A 53 1.59 4.65 -0.42
N GLU A 54 0.58 4.36 -1.22
CA GLU A 54 -0.42 3.33 -0.92
C GLU A 54 0.22 1.95 -0.86
N MET A 55 1.11 1.61 -1.79
CA MET A 55 1.87 0.36 -1.77
C MET A 55 2.70 0.19 -0.49
N LYS A 56 3.36 1.25 -0.02
CA LYS A 56 4.12 1.22 1.23
C LYS A 56 3.21 1.05 2.45
N GLN A 57 2.04 1.70 2.43
CA GLN A 57 1.06 1.58 3.52
C GLN A 57 0.53 0.15 3.60
N GLU A 58 0.12 -0.42 2.46
CA GLU A 58 -0.39 -1.79 2.41
C GLU A 58 0.69 -2.82 2.79
N ALA A 59 1.93 -2.64 2.31
CA ALA A 59 3.04 -3.49 2.71
C ALA A 59 3.30 -3.46 4.22
N ASN A 60 3.22 -2.27 4.85
CA ASN A 60 3.37 -2.13 6.30
C ASN A 60 2.23 -2.81 7.07
N VAL A 61 1.00 -2.73 6.56
CA VAL A 61 -0.16 -3.42 7.15
C VAL A 61 0.00 -4.93 7.02
N SER A 62 0.45 -5.42 5.87
CA SER A 62 0.73 -6.85 5.64
C SER A 62 1.78 -7.38 6.59
N GLU A 63 2.92 -6.69 6.71
CA GLU A 63 4.00 -7.05 7.63
C GLU A 63 3.53 -7.12 9.08
N LYS A 64 2.70 -6.16 9.51
CA LYS A 64 2.10 -6.18 10.85
C LYS A 64 1.16 -7.36 11.05
N LEU A 65 0.36 -7.69 10.05
CA LEU A 65 -0.58 -8.80 10.15
C LEU A 65 0.16 -10.14 10.24
N GLU A 66 1.20 -10.33 9.44
CA GLU A 66 2.07 -11.51 9.50
C GLU A 66 2.76 -11.64 10.86
N ALA A 67 3.30 -10.53 11.38
CA ALA A 67 3.92 -10.53 12.71
C ALA A 67 2.93 -10.88 13.84
N ILE A 68 1.64 -10.54 13.68
CA ILE A 68 0.59 -10.92 14.63
C ILE A 68 0.30 -12.43 14.52
N ASP A 69 0.16 -12.98 13.31
CA ASP A 69 -0.08 -14.42 13.10
C ASP A 69 1.07 -15.26 13.68
N ASP A 70 2.32 -14.89 13.39
CA ASP A 70 3.49 -15.56 13.93
C ASP A 70 3.50 -15.52 15.47
N ASN A 71 3.20 -14.36 16.06
CA ASN A 71 3.13 -14.22 17.51
C ASN A 71 1.98 -15.05 18.12
N GLU A 72 0.82 -15.14 17.47
CA GLU A 72 -0.29 -15.98 17.96
C GLU A 72 0.11 -17.45 18.01
N ARG A 73 0.82 -17.94 16.98
CA ARG A 73 1.34 -19.31 16.94
C ARG A 73 2.37 -19.58 18.04
N ASP A 74 3.25 -18.62 18.28
CA ASP A 74 4.24 -18.71 19.35
C ASP A 74 3.56 -18.77 20.71
N VAL A 75 2.57 -17.89 20.96
CA VAL A 75 1.80 -17.86 22.21
C VAL A 75 1.01 -19.15 22.42
N GLU A 76 0.37 -19.71 21.39
CA GLU A 76 -0.33 -20.99 21.50
C GLU A 76 0.60 -22.11 21.96
N ARG A 77 1.81 -22.17 21.38
CA ARG A 77 2.82 -23.14 21.79
C ARG A 77 3.28 -22.91 23.22
N GLU A 78 3.55 -21.67 23.60
CA GLU A 78 3.96 -21.31 24.97
C GLU A 78 2.91 -21.68 26.01
N ILE A 79 1.62 -21.55 25.70
CA ILE A 79 0.52 -21.96 26.58
C ILE A 79 0.59 -23.47 26.83
N ILE A 80 0.72 -24.27 25.76
CA ILE A 80 0.80 -25.74 25.88
C ILE A 80 2.02 -26.14 26.73
N GLU A 81 3.18 -25.53 26.47
CA GLU A 81 4.39 -25.81 27.24
C GLU A 81 4.25 -25.40 28.70
N THR A 82 3.60 -24.28 28.97
CA THR A 82 3.32 -23.79 30.33
C THR A 82 2.40 -24.75 31.08
N ASP A 83 1.34 -25.24 30.44
CA ASP A 83 0.42 -26.22 31.05
C ASP A 83 1.14 -27.53 31.39
N GLU A 84 2.04 -28.00 30.51
CA GLU A 84 2.88 -29.15 30.82
C GLU A 84 3.80 -28.90 32.02
N LEU A 85 4.42 -27.72 32.09
CA LEU A 85 5.26 -27.35 33.21
C LEU A 85 4.46 -27.31 34.51
N ILE A 86 3.27 -26.70 34.52
CA ILE A 86 2.36 -26.66 35.67
C ILE A 86 2.05 -28.09 36.14
N SER A 87 1.67 -28.98 35.23
CA SER A 87 1.38 -30.38 35.55
C SER A 87 2.58 -31.11 36.18
N ARG A 88 3.77 -30.90 35.63
CA ARG A 88 5.02 -31.47 36.17
C ARG A 88 5.31 -30.93 37.57
N TRP A 89 5.15 -29.64 37.80
CA TRP A 89 5.34 -29.01 39.11
C TRP A 89 4.35 -29.52 40.15
N GLN A 90 3.06 -29.61 39.79
CA GLN A 90 2.03 -30.18 40.66
C GLN A 90 2.37 -31.63 41.06
N LYS A 91 2.91 -32.42 40.14
CA LYS A 91 3.36 -33.79 40.44
C LYS A 91 4.53 -33.83 41.41
N ILE A 92 5.48 -32.91 41.30
CA ILE A 92 6.61 -32.78 42.23
C ILE A 92 6.11 -32.40 43.62
N GLU A 93 5.19 -31.44 43.71
CA GLU A 93 4.59 -31.00 44.97
C GLU A 93 3.86 -32.17 45.66
N GLN A 94 3.04 -32.92 44.93
CA GLN A 94 2.38 -34.12 45.46
C GLN A 94 3.38 -35.16 46.00
N MET A 95 4.51 -35.36 45.31
CA MET A 95 5.57 -36.26 45.80
C MET A 95 6.21 -35.75 47.08
N HIS A 96 6.38 -34.43 47.18
CA HIS A 96 6.90 -33.79 48.39
C HIS A 96 5.95 -33.98 49.57
N ASP A 97 4.65 -33.77 49.37
CA ASP A 97 3.62 -33.96 50.39
C ASP A 97 3.54 -35.41 50.88
N ILE A 98 3.64 -36.38 49.95
CA ILE A 98 3.67 -37.81 50.28
C ILE A 98 4.90 -38.14 51.12
N LYS A 99 6.08 -37.64 50.70
CA LYS A 99 7.34 -37.84 51.42
C LYS A 99 7.22 -37.26 52.84
N ASP A 100 6.83 -36.01 52.98
CA ASP A 100 6.73 -35.34 54.27
C ASP A 100 5.70 -36.03 55.19
N SER A 101 4.58 -36.48 54.64
CA SER A 101 3.57 -37.25 55.40
C SER A 101 4.11 -38.61 55.84
N ARG A 102 4.96 -39.27 55.05
CA ARG A 102 5.58 -40.55 55.41
C ARG A 102 6.67 -40.43 56.47
N PHE A 103 7.37 -39.30 56.55
CA PHE A 103 8.48 -39.09 57.49
C PHE A 103 8.11 -38.26 58.73
N LYS A 104 6.87 -37.78 58.83
CA LYS A 104 6.27 -37.32 60.10
C LYS A 104 5.96 -38.53 60.97
N VAL A 105 6.97 -39.04 61.67
CA VAL A 105 6.84 -39.96 62.83
C VAL A 105 7.17 -39.18 64.09
#